data_AF-A0A381UMJ7-F1
#
_entry.id   AF-A0A381UMJ7-F1
#
_cell.length_a   1.000
_cell.length_b   1.000
_cell.length_c   1.000
_cell.angle_alpha   90.00
_cell.angle_beta   90.00
_cell.angle_gamma   90.00
#
_symmetry.space_group_name_H-M   'P 1'
#
loop_
_entity.id
_entity.type
_entity.pdbx_description
1 polymer ?
#
loop_
_entity_poly.entity_id
_entity_poly.type
_entity_poly.pdbx_seq_one_letter_code
_entity_poly.pdbx_strand_id
1 'polypeptide(L)'
;MNDLISIKEDITGLITVSVLMEEPQLAADVANYISDFVKKFISYEQHREAKRNLEFVEKQTKKAKNNLTQSEQNWIEFKKEVPQSVTAELRMQEQRLNSNIDENKAVYITLLQQLEIAKIDEAKENLLVNILDIAEPAVEKSKPMRTFITLFMMFLGLCASVGYLLLKELRNI
;
A
#
# COMPACT_ATOMS: atom_id res chain seq x y z
N MET A 1 -11.82 -9.65 -22.64
CA MET A 1 -10.46 -9.30 -22.16
C MET A 1 -10.39 -9.25 -20.64
N ASN A 2 -11.39 -8.71 -19.93
CA ASN A 2 -11.42 -8.60 -18.46
C ASN A 2 -11.42 -9.93 -17.65
N ASP A 3 -11.50 -11.10 -18.29
CA ASP A 3 -11.50 -12.42 -17.62
C ASP A 3 -10.21 -13.23 -17.85
N LEU A 4 -9.22 -12.70 -18.59
CA LEU A 4 -7.99 -13.43 -18.92
C LEU A 4 -6.85 -13.15 -17.94
N ILE A 5 -6.86 -12.00 -17.27
CA ILE A 5 -5.89 -11.65 -16.22
C ILE A 5 -6.70 -11.13 -15.04
N SER A 6 -6.51 -11.73 -13.86
CA SER A 6 -7.16 -11.32 -12.61
C SER A 6 -6.11 -11.14 -11.53
N ILE A 7 -6.16 -10.02 -10.83
CA ILE A 7 -5.33 -9.73 -9.68
C ILE A 7 -6.27 -9.61 -8.49
N LYS A 8 -6.05 -10.42 -7.45
CA LYS A 8 -6.82 -10.38 -6.21
C LYS A 8 -5.89 -10.10 -5.06
N GLU A 9 -6.32 -9.22 -4.17
CA GLU A 9 -5.63 -8.93 -2.92
C GLU A 9 -6.48 -9.46 -1.76
N ASP A 10 -5.91 -10.38 -0.98
CA ASP A 10 -6.54 -10.87 0.24
C ASP A 10 -6.26 -9.92 1.41
N ILE A 11 -7.10 -9.99 2.46
CA ILE A 11 -6.95 -9.21 3.71
C ILE A 11 -5.59 -9.43 4.43
N THR A 12 -4.85 -10.46 4.04
CA THR A 12 -3.51 -10.80 4.54
C THR A 12 -2.39 -10.03 3.82
N GLY A 13 -2.71 -9.26 2.78
CA GLY A 13 -1.74 -8.63 1.88
C GLY A 13 -1.20 -9.56 0.80
N LEU A 14 -1.82 -10.74 0.61
CA LEU A 14 -1.45 -11.68 -0.45
C LEU A 14 -2.00 -11.19 -1.78
N ILE A 15 -1.10 -10.90 -2.73
CA ILE A 15 -1.45 -10.55 -4.11
C ILE A 15 -1.39 -11.81 -4.96
N THR A 16 -2.54 -12.27 -5.44
CA THR A 16 -2.65 -13.42 -6.34
C THR A 16 -2.82 -12.93 -7.77
N VAL A 17 -1.88 -13.29 -8.64
CA VAL A 17 -1.94 -13.03 -10.08
C VAL A 17 -2.38 -14.30 -10.80
N SER A 18 -3.54 -14.25 -11.44
CA SER A 18 -4.08 -15.35 -12.25
C SER A 18 -4.11 -14.95 -13.71
N VAL A 19 -3.51 -15.77 -14.57
CA VAL A 19 -3.45 -15.55 -16.01
C VAL A 19 -3.99 -16.77 -16.75
N LEU A 20 -4.90 -16.53 -17.68
CA LEU A 20 -5.52 -17.53 -18.54
C LEU A 20 -5.12 -17.24 -19.99
N MET A 21 -4.34 -18.15 -20.58
CA MET A 21 -3.92 -18.09 -21.98
C MET A 21 -4.20 -19.42 -22.68
N GLU A 22 -4.12 -19.43 -24.01
CA GLU A 22 -4.29 -20.63 -24.82
C GLU A 22 -3.14 -21.63 -24.63
N GLU A 23 -1.91 -21.12 -24.56
CA GLU A 23 -0.71 -21.92 -24.30
C GLU A 23 -0.36 -21.89 -22.81
N PRO A 24 -0.20 -23.05 -22.13
CA PRO A 24 0.13 -23.12 -20.71
C PRO A 24 1.44 -22.42 -20.35
N GLN A 25 2.45 -22.50 -21.23
CA GLN A 25 3.75 -21.87 -21.03
C GLN A 25 3.61 -20.34 -21.04
N LEU A 26 2.88 -19.79 -22.02
CA LEU A 26 2.64 -18.35 -22.12
C LEU A 26 1.87 -17.81 -20.90
N ALA A 27 0.91 -18.56 -20.36
CA ALA A 27 0.20 -18.18 -19.13
C ALA A 27 1.17 -18.03 -17.95
N ALA A 28 2.07 -19.01 -17.76
CA ALA A 28 3.06 -19.00 -16.68
C ALA A 28 4.08 -17.87 -16.86
N ASP A 29 4.61 -17.69 -18.06
CA ASP A 29 5.60 -16.65 -18.35
C ASP A 29 5.02 -15.25 -18.11
N VAL A 30 3.77 -15.01 -18.54
CA VAL A 30 3.07 -13.73 -18.33
C VAL A 30 2.78 -13.51 -16.84
N ALA A 31 2.32 -14.54 -16.12
CA ALA A 31 2.08 -14.43 -14.67
C ALA A 31 3.37 -14.11 -13.91
N ASN A 32 4.48 -14.79 -14.22
CA ASN A 32 5.78 -14.52 -13.64
C ASN A 32 6.30 -13.11 -13.97
N TYR A 33 6.12 -12.67 -15.21
CA TYR A 33 6.49 -11.31 -15.64
C TYR A 33 5.72 -10.25 -14.83
N ILE A 34 4.40 -10.41 -14.68
CA ILE A 34 3.58 -9.48 -13.90
C ILE A 34 4.03 -9.48 -12.43
N SER A 35 4.27 -10.65 -11.83
CA SER A 35 4.72 -10.76 -10.44
C SER A 35 6.06 -10.06 -10.20
N ASP A 36 7.04 -10.25 -11.09
CA ASP A 36 8.34 -9.57 -11.01
C ASP A 36 8.21 -8.06 -11.24
N PHE A 37 7.38 -7.64 -12.20
CA PHE A 37 7.09 -6.23 -12.43
C PHE A 37 6.48 -5.57 -11.21
N VAL A 38 5.45 -6.18 -10.61
CA VAL A 38 4.79 -5.66 -9.40
C VAL A 38 5.78 -5.56 -8.25
N LYS A 39 6.61 -6.59 -8.02
CA LYS A 39 7.67 -6.57 -7.00
C LYS A 39 8.62 -5.39 -7.19
N LYS A 40 9.15 -5.21 -8.41
CA LYS A 40 10.07 -4.12 -8.75
C LYS A 40 9.41 -2.75 -8.63
N PHE A 41 8.17 -2.62 -9.10
CA PHE A 41 7.42 -1.37 -9.05
C PHE A 41 7.14 -0.93 -7.61
N ILE A 42 6.66 -1.84 -6.76
CA ILE A 42 6.40 -1.55 -5.35
C ILE A 42 7.70 -1.15 -4.64
N SER A 43 8.78 -1.91 -4.87
CA SER A 43 10.09 -1.59 -4.28
C SER A 43 10.59 -0.21 -4.71
N TYR A 44 10.45 0.14 -5.99
CA TYR A 44 10.83 1.44 -6.52
C TYR A 44 9.98 2.58 -5.95
N GLU A 45 8.65 2.44 -5.91
CA GLU A 45 7.77 3.46 -5.36
C GLU A 45 7.97 3.67 -3.86
N GLN A 46 8.21 2.62 -3.09
CA GLN A 46 8.52 2.73 -1.66
C GLN A 46 9.84 3.46 -1.42
N HIS A 47 10.90 3.16 -2.18
CA HIS A 47 12.16 3.90 -2.07
C HIS A 47 11.94 5.39 -2.39
N ARG A 48 11.15 5.71 -3.42
CA ARG A 48 10.80 7.09 -3.74
C ARG A 48 9.97 7.76 -2.65
N GLU A 49 9.06 7.02 -2.01
CA GLU A 49 8.26 7.52 -0.90
C GLU A 49 9.11 7.82 0.33
N ALA A 50 9.99 6.88 0.73
CA ALA A 50 10.94 7.07 1.83
C ALA A 50 11.83 8.31 1.63
N LYS A 51 12.37 8.48 0.42
CA LYS A 51 13.16 9.67 0.06
C LYS A 51 12.33 10.96 0.13
N ARG A 52 11.10 10.97 -0.40
CA ARG A 52 10.21 12.14 -0.31
C ARG A 52 9.86 12.48 1.13
N ASN A 53 9.62 11.47 1.97
CA ASN A 53 9.35 11.65 3.38
C ASN A 53 10.55 12.26 4.11
N LEU A 54 11.77 11.76 3.84
CA LEU A 54 13.01 12.32 4.38
C LEU A 54 13.15 13.80 4.01
N GLU A 55 13.05 14.15 2.72
CA GLU A 55 13.12 15.54 2.25
C GLU A 55 12.05 16.44 2.90
N PHE A 56 10.83 15.91 3.10
CA PHE A 56 9.76 16.62 3.79
C PHE A 56 10.10 16.89 5.27
N VAL A 57 10.51 15.85 6.01
CA VAL A 57 10.85 15.96 7.45
C VAL A 57 12.07 16.86 7.66
N GLU A 58 13.09 16.79 6.79
CA GLU A 58 14.23 17.70 6.82
C GLU A 58 13.80 19.17 6.70
N LYS A 59 12.91 19.47 5.73
CA LYS A 59 12.39 20.82 5.53
C LYS A 59 11.59 21.31 6.74
N GLN A 60 10.74 20.46 7.33
CA GLN A 60 10.00 20.81 8.54
C GLN A 60 10.92 21.04 9.74
N THR A 61 11.93 20.19 9.91
CA THR A 61 12.93 20.32 10.98
C THR A 61 13.69 21.64 10.87
N LYS A 62 14.10 22.03 9.65
CA LYS A 62 14.73 23.32 9.40
C LYS A 62 13.81 24.49 9.73
N LYS A 63 12.52 24.40 9.36
CA LYS A 63 11.53 25.43 9.69
C LYS A 63 11.33 25.55 11.21
N ALA A 64 11.20 24.43 11.92
CA ALA A 64 11.06 24.41 13.36
C ALA A 64 12.29 24.97 14.08
N LYS A 65 13.50 24.67 13.58
CA LYS A 65 14.74 25.28 14.07
C LYS A 65 14.70 26.81 13.95
N ASN A 66 14.30 27.33 12.79
CA ASN A 66 14.20 28.78 12.59
C ASN A 66 13.17 29.41 13.53
N ASN A 67 12.02 28.76 13.76
CA ASN A 67 11.01 29.24 14.71
C ASN A 67 11.54 29.27 16.15
N LEU A 68 12.26 28.22 16.56
CA LEU A 68 12.92 28.16 17.86
C LEU A 68 13.93 29.32 18.01
N THR A 69 14.82 29.50 17.04
CA THR A 69 15.79 30.59 17.04
C THR A 69 15.11 31.97 17.09
N GLN A 70 13.98 32.15 16.39
CA GLN A 70 13.22 33.40 16.47
C GLN A 70 12.64 33.62 17.87
N SER A 71 12.09 32.59 18.51
CA SER A 71 11.57 32.71 19.88
C SER A 71 12.66 32.99 20.92
N GLU A 72 13.85 32.39 20.76
CA GLU A 72 15.03 32.68 21.56
C GLU A 72 15.49 34.12 21.37
N GLN A 73 15.51 34.61 20.12
CA GLN A 73 15.90 35.98 19.80
C GLN A 73 14.94 37.00 20.43
N ASN A 74 13.62 36.76 20.37
CA ASN A 74 12.62 37.61 21.00
C ASN A 74 12.82 37.70 22.52
N TRP A 75 13.17 36.58 23.17
CA TRP A 75 13.48 36.56 24.60
C TRP A 75 14.77 37.31 24.92
N ILE A 76 15.81 37.16 24.09
CA ILE A 76 17.07 37.92 24.22
C ILE A 76 16.80 39.42 24.09
N GLU A 77 16.00 39.83 23.12
CA GLU A 77 15.64 41.24 22.89
C GLU A 77 14.85 41.81 24.07
N PHE A 78 13.82 41.10 24.54
CA PHE A 78 13.09 41.46 25.75
C PHE A 78 14.03 41.63 26.96
N LYS A 79 14.98 40.73 27.16
CA LYS A 79 15.93 40.79 28.28
C LYS A 79 16.94 41.94 28.17
N LYS A 80 17.22 42.43 26.96
CA LYS A 80 18.09 43.60 26.74
C LYS A 80 17.40 44.91 27.10
N GLU A 81 16.10 45.00 26.84
CA GLU A 81 15.33 46.24 27.02
C GLU A 81 14.77 46.40 28.44
N VAL A 82 14.58 45.30 29.17
CA VAL A 82 13.91 45.31 30.48
C VAL A 82 14.92 45.46 31.63
N PRO A 83 14.82 46.52 32.46
CA PRO A 83 15.59 46.66 33.70
C PRO A 83 15.27 45.54 34.70
N GLN A 84 16.18 45.25 35.63
CA GLN A 84 15.97 44.23 36.69
C GLN A 84 14.78 44.50 37.64
N SER A 85 14.00 45.58 37.48
CA SER A 85 12.84 45.87 38.33
C SER A 85 11.62 45.06 37.89
N VAL A 86 11.13 44.23 38.82
CA VAL A 86 10.26 43.11 38.48
C VAL A 86 8.80 43.42 38.81
N THR A 87 8.11 44.14 37.92
CA THR A 87 6.63 44.26 37.99
C THR A 87 5.97 42.91 37.66
N ALA A 88 4.76 42.69 38.19
CA ALA A 88 4.01 41.46 37.95
C ALA A 88 3.74 41.20 36.45
N GLU A 89 3.53 42.27 35.67
CA GLU A 89 3.30 42.19 34.22
C GLU A 89 4.54 41.70 33.46
N LEU A 90 5.73 42.22 33.77
CA LEU A 90 6.99 41.81 33.15
C LEU A 90 7.31 40.33 33.45
N ARG A 91 7.02 39.84 34.66
CA ARG A 91 7.14 38.40 35.00
C ARG A 91 6.24 37.53 34.15
N MET A 92 4.97 37.94 33.98
CA MET A 92 4.02 37.18 33.17
C MET A 92 4.45 37.14 31.70
N GLN A 93 4.99 38.24 31.18
CA GLN A 93 5.52 38.30 29.81
C GLN A 93 6.75 37.40 29.63
N GLU A 94 7.70 37.44 30.57
CA GLU A 94 8.85 36.54 30.57
C GLU A 94 8.42 35.05 30.60
N GLN A 95 7.46 34.71 31.45
CA GLN A 95 6.92 33.35 31.52
C GLN A 95 6.32 32.91 30.18
N ARG A 96 5.55 33.78 29.51
CA ARG A 96 4.99 33.48 28.17
C ARG A 96 6.07 33.26 27.13
N LEU A 97 7.13 34.08 27.12
CA LEU A 97 8.25 33.93 26.19
C LEU A 97 9.01 32.61 26.44
N ASN A 98 9.25 32.26 27.70
CA ASN A 98 9.86 30.98 28.06
C ASN A 98 8.98 29.80 27.64
N SER A 99 7.66 29.85 27.88
CA SER A 99 6.73 28.82 27.41
C SER A 99 6.76 28.69 25.89
N ASN A 100 6.84 29.80 25.15
CA ASN A 100 6.95 29.75 23.68
C ASN A 100 8.25 29.09 23.20
N ILE A 101 9.37 29.36 23.88
CA ILE A 101 10.66 28.68 23.62
C ILE A 101 10.52 27.18 23.90
N ASP A 102 9.96 26.81 25.04
CA ASP A 102 9.77 25.41 25.43
C ASP A 102 8.86 24.66 24.43
N GLU A 103 7.78 25.29 23.98
CA GLU A 103 6.88 24.77 22.94
C GLU A 103 7.64 24.53 21.62
N ASN A 104 8.35 25.55 21.11
CA ASN A 104 9.11 25.42 19.86
C ASN A 104 10.25 24.39 19.98
N LYS A 105 10.87 24.29 21.15
CA LYS A 105 11.93 23.32 21.44
C LYS A 105 11.38 21.90 21.43
N ALA A 106 10.22 21.66 22.03
CA ALA A 106 9.56 20.36 22.01
C ALA A 106 9.23 19.92 20.57
N VAL A 107 8.71 20.84 19.74
CA VAL A 107 8.45 20.58 18.32
C VAL A 107 9.74 20.25 17.56
N TYR A 108 10.80 21.04 17.75
CA TYR A 108 12.09 20.80 17.09
C TYR A 108 12.72 19.46 17.47
N ILE A 109 12.69 19.10 18.76
CA ILE A 109 13.22 17.80 19.23
C ILE A 109 12.43 16.64 18.64
N THR A 110 11.10 16.74 18.58
CA THR A 110 10.25 15.71 17.99
C THR A 110 10.56 15.53 16.49
N LEU A 111 10.72 16.63 15.76
CA LEU A 111 11.07 16.58 14.34
C LEU A 111 12.48 16.06 14.09
N LEU A 112 13.44 16.34 14.98
CA LEU A 112 14.77 15.71 14.93
C LEU A 112 14.69 14.20 15.12
N GLN A 113 13.89 13.72 16.07
CA GLN A 113 13.69 12.28 16.26
C GLN A 113 13.07 11.65 15.01
N GLN A 114 12.06 12.30 14.43
CA GLN A 114 11.46 11.85 13.17
C GLN A 114 12.44 11.88 11.99
N LEU A 115 13.34 12.85 11.95
CA LEU A 115 14.38 12.94 10.93
C LEU A 115 15.32 11.75 11.00
N GLU A 116 15.75 11.36 12.20
CA GLU A 116 16.59 10.17 12.38
C GLU A 116 15.86 8.88 11.98
N ILE A 117 14.57 8.75 12.32
CA ILE A 117 13.73 7.64 11.85
C ILE A 117 13.64 7.62 10.31
N ALA A 118 13.38 8.77 9.68
CA ALA A 118 13.26 8.88 8.24
C ALA A 118 14.57 8.55 7.50
N LYS A 119 15.74 8.93 8.06
CA LYS A 119 17.05 8.52 7.52
C LYS A 119 17.26 7.02 7.61
N ILE A 120 16.87 6.41 8.74
CA ILE A 120 16.94 4.96 8.92
C ILE A 120 16.04 4.27 7.89
N ASP A 121 14.80 4.74 7.72
CA ASP A 121 13.84 4.16 6.79
C ASP A 121 14.27 4.27 5.32
N GLU A 122 14.89 5.39 4.92
CA GLU A 122 15.44 5.55 3.56
C GLU A 122 16.67 4.66 3.30
N ALA A 123 17.55 4.51 4.29
CA ALA A 123 18.71 3.63 4.21
C ALA A 123 18.35 2.13 4.35
N LYS A 124 17.12 1.81 4.75
CA LYS A 124 16.71 0.43 5.02
C LYS A 124 16.39 -0.28 3.71
N GLU A 125 17.28 -1.16 3.28
CA GLU A 125 17.00 -2.15 2.24
C GLU A 125 16.12 -3.28 2.80
N ASN A 126 14.80 -3.12 2.80
CA ASN A 126 13.89 -4.22 3.09
C ASN A 126 13.29 -4.80 1.80
N LEU A 127 13.36 -6.13 1.64
CA LEU A 127 12.57 -6.87 0.65
C LEU A 127 11.10 -6.93 1.13
N LEU A 128 10.39 -5.81 1.02
CA LEU A 128 9.02 -5.66 1.53
C LEU A 128 8.00 -6.50 0.75
N VAL A 129 8.35 -6.93 -0.47
CA VAL A 129 7.52 -7.80 -1.30
C VAL A 129 8.34 -9.01 -1.71
N ASN A 130 7.89 -10.19 -1.27
CA ASN A 130 8.46 -11.46 -1.70
C ASN A 130 7.48 -12.20 -2.61
N ILE A 131 8.01 -12.87 -3.63
CA ILE A 131 7.22 -13.78 -4.45
C ILE A 131 7.17 -15.09 -3.66
N LEU A 132 5.96 -15.48 -3.24
CA LEU A 132 5.77 -16.69 -2.45
C LEU A 132 5.87 -17.94 -3.33
N ASP A 133 5.13 -17.93 -4.43
CA ASP A 133 5.12 -19.01 -5.43
C ASP A 133 5.31 -18.43 -6.83
N ILE A 134 6.16 -19.08 -7.63
CA ILE A 134 6.29 -18.79 -9.06
C ILE A 134 5.19 -19.52 -9.84
N ALA A 135 4.72 -18.91 -10.91
CA ALA A 135 3.72 -19.54 -11.77
C ALA A 135 4.37 -20.65 -12.61
N GLU A 136 3.77 -21.84 -12.56
CA GLU A 136 4.16 -22.99 -13.38
C GLU A 136 3.11 -23.25 -14.48
N PRO A 137 3.50 -23.83 -15.63
CA PRO A 137 2.56 -24.17 -16.70
C PRO A 137 1.48 -25.13 -16.22
N ALA A 138 0.22 -24.83 -16.55
CA ALA A 138 -0.92 -25.65 -16.14
C ALA A 138 -0.87 -27.05 -16.77
N VAL A 139 -0.91 -28.08 -15.94
CA VAL A 139 -0.94 -29.50 -16.37
C VAL A 139 -2.30 -29.85 -16.99
N GLU A 140 -3.39 -29.30 -16.45
CA GLU A 140 -4.75 -29.55 -16.93
C GLU A 140 -5.42 -28.26 -17.43
N LYS A 141 -6.27 -28.40 -18.47
CA LYS A 141 -7.04 -27.28 -19.01
C LYS A 141 -8.16 -26.90 -18.05
N SER A 142 -8.15 -25.67 -17.54
CA SER A 142 -9.20 -25.19 -16.63
C SER A 142 -10.56 -25.04 -17.32
N LYS A 143 -10.58 -24.74 -18.63
CA LYS A 143 -11.81 -24.56 -19.42
C LYS A 143 -11.62 -25.04 -20.87
N PRO A 144 -12.70 -25.49 -21.54
CA PRO A 144 -14.00 -25.87 -20.98
C PRO A 144 -13.94 -27.27 -20.35
N MET A 145 -14.73 -27.53 -19.30
CA MET A 145 -14.83 -28.84 -18.65
C MET A 145 -15.59 -29.84 -19.55
N ARG A 146 -14.89 -30.37 -20.58
CA ARG A 146 -15.49 -31.19 -21.65
C ARG A 146 -16.24 -32.40 -21.11
N THR A 147 -15.71 -33.05 -20.07
CA THR A 147 -16.32 -34.22 -19.42
C THR A 147 -17.67 -33.91 -18.80
N PHE A 148 -17.79 -32.78 -18.10
CA PHE A 148 -19.05 -32.33 -17.53
C PHE A 148 -20.08 -32.00 -18.61
N ILE A 149 -19.65 -31.32 -19.68
CA ILE A 149 -20.52 -30.98 -20.82
C ILE A 149 -21.05 -32.25 -21.49
N THR A 150 -20.20 -33.25 -21.73
CA THR A 150 -20.62 -34.51 -22.35
C THR A 150 -21.61 -35.29 -21.49
N LEU A 151 -21.39 -35.34 -20.17
CA LEU A 151 -22.29 -36.05 -19.25
C LEU A 151 -23.66 -35.38 -19.19
N PHE A 152 -23.68 -34.05 -19.14
CA PHE A 152 -24.91 -33.27 -19.13
C PHE A 152 -25.73 -33.44 -20.42
N MET A 153 -25.07 -33.43 -21.58
CA MET A 153 -25.72 -33.69 -22.87
C MET A 153 -26.24 -35.13 -22.99
N MET A 154 -25.49 -36.11 -22.47
CA MET A 154 -25.94 -37.50 -22.41
C MET A 154 -27.21 -37.65 -21.57
N PHE A 155 -27.26 -37.01 -20.40
CA PHE A 155 -28.43 -37.03 -19.51
C PHE A 155 -29.66 -36.35 -20.15
N LEU A 156 -29.48 -35.16 -20.73
CA LEU A 156 -30.54 -34.45 -21.45
C LEU A 156 -31.09 -35.26 -22.63
N GLY A 157 -30.22 -35.95 -23.37
CA GLY A 157 -30.61 -36.83 -24.47
C GLY A 157 -31.50 -37.99 -24.00
N LEU A 158 -31.15 -38.61 -22.87
CA LEU A 158 -31.96 -39.69 -22.28
C LEU A 158 -33.33 -39.18 -21.81
N CYS A 159 -33.37 -38.05 -21.08
CA CYS A 159 -34.63 -37.46 -20.63
C CYS A 159 -35.54 -37.07 -21.80
N ALA A 160 -34.98 -36.46 -22.85
CA ALA A 160 -35.73 -36.09 -24.04
C ALA A 160 -36.28 -37.32 -24.78
N SER A 161 -35.50 -38.41 -24.86
CA SER A 161 -35.94 -39.66 -25.47
C SER A 161 -37.10 -40.31 -24.71
N VAL A 162 -37.02 -40.37 -23.38
CA VAL A 162 -38.11 -40.90 -22.55
C VAL A 162 -39.35 -40.00 -22.66
N GLY A 163 -39.19 -38.68 -22.61
CA GLY A 163 -40.28 -37.74 -22.78
C GLY A 163 -40.97 -37.86 -24.15
N TYR A 164 -40.21 -38.06 -25.23
CA TYR A 164 -40.76 -38.28 -26.57
C TYR A 164 -41.59 -39.57 -26.65
N LEU A 165 -41.11 -40.67 -26.05
CA LEU A 165 -41.85 -41.93 -26.03
C LEU A 165 -43.18 -41.80 -25.27
N LEU A 166 -43.17 -41.17 -24.09
CA LEU A 166 -44.39 -40.94 -23.31
C LEU A 166 -45.41 -40.06 -24.05
N LEU A 167 -44.97 -38.98 -24.70
CA LEU A 167 -45.84 -38.13 -25.51
C LEU A 167 -46.43 -38.88 -26.71
N LYS A 168 -45.64 -39.74 -27.35
CA LYS A 168 -46.11 -40.58 -28.45
C LYS A 168 -47.17 -41.58 -27.96
N GLU A 169 -46.97 -42.18 -26.80
CA GLU A 169 -47.90 -43.15 -26.22
C GLU A 169 -49.21 -42.49 -25.77
N LEU A 170 -49.15 -41.32 -25.12
CA LEU A 170 -50.34 -40.52 -24.78
C LEU A 170 -51.15 -40.05 -25.99
N ARG A 171 -50.51 -39.86 -27.16
CA ARG A 171 -51.20 -39.48 -28.40
C ARG A 171 -51.82 -40.67 -29.14
N ASN A 172 -51.43 -41.89 -28.80
CA ASN A 172 -51.90 -43.13 -29.42
C ASN A 172 -52.99 -43.85 -28.60
N ILE A 173 -53.38 -43.27 -27.47
CA ILE A 173 -54.53 -43.62 -26.63
C ILE A 173 -55.67 -42.65 -26.97
#